data_AF-A0A2R4WED2-F1
#
_entry.id   AF-A0A2R4WED2-F1
#
_cell.length_a   1.000
_cell.length_b   1.000
_cell.length_c   1.000
_cell.angle_alpha   90.00
_cell.angle_beta   90.00
_cell.angle_gamma   90.00
#
_symmetry.space_group_name_H-M   'P 1'
#
loop_
_entity.id
_entity.type
_entity.pdbx_description
1 polymer ?
#
loop_
_entity_poly.entity_id
_entity_poly.type
_entity_poly.pdbx_seq_one_letter_code
_entity_poly.pdbx_strand_id
1 'polypeptide(L)'
;MTDPTSPAATLRALLATLVKAALIADEVRLAAWRQEAAALHGRLAGRDLSGLKLDGIWILAVREAEAPALRPDETQVSLTLPQACPLPLDAVAGPGFRFDEAVGRVRKSASTG
;
A
#
# COMPACT_ATOMS: atom_id res chain seq x y z
N MET A 1 14.70 6.46 14.22
CA MET A 1 15.27 5.63 13.15
C MET A 1 14.56 4.29 13.22
N THR A 2 13.45 4.14 12.49
CA THR A 2 12.62 2.93 12.53
C THR A 2 13.39 1.81 11.85
N ASP A 3 13.57 0.69 12.55
CA ASP A 3 14.27 -0.47 12.01
C ASP A 3 13.64 -0.89 10.66
N PRO A 4 14.42 -0.99 9.57
CA PRO A 4 13.92 -1.31 8.24
C PRO A 4 13.31 -2.71 8.13
N THR A 5 13.45 -3.54 9.16
CA THR A 5 12.84 -4.87 9.28
C THR A 5 11.65 -4.92 10.25
N SER A 6 11.26 -3.79 10.85
CA SER A 6 10.09 -3.75 11.73
C SER A 6 8.79 -4.11 10.96
N PRO A 7 7.85 -4.84 11.60
CA PRO A 7 6.57 -5.17 10.97
C PRO A 7 5.79 -3.93 10.52
N ALA A 8 5.89 -2.84 11.28
CA ALA A 8 5.30 -1.55 10.93
C ALA A 8 5.91 -0.96 9.64
N ALA A 9 7.24 -0.98 9.48
CA ALA A 9 7.90 -0.49 8.28
C ALA A 9 7.56 -1.36 7.06
N THR A 10 7.46 -2.68 7.24
CA THR A 10 7.09 -3.63 6.18
C THR A 10 5.64 -3.42 5.75
N LEU A 11 4.71 -3.26 6.70
CA LEU A 11 3.31 -2.98 6.41
C LEU A 11 3.14 -1.63 5.70
N ARG A 12 3.88 -0.61 6.14
CA ARG A 12 3.91 0.71 5.49
C ARG A 12 4.38 0.62 4.05
N ALA A 13 5.46 -0.11 3.79
CA ALA A 13 5.98 -0.32 2.44
C ALA A 13 4.94 -1.05 1.57
N LEU A 14 4.29 -2.09 2.09
CA LEU A 14 3.25 -2.83 1.38
C LEU A 14 2.08 -1.91 0.99
N LEU A 15 1.59 -1.10 1.93
CA LEU A 15 0.53 -0.13 1.66
C LEU A 15 0.97 0.91 0.63
N ALA A 16 2.22 1.39 0.69
CA ALA A 16 2.75 2.35 -0.27
C ALA A 16 2.79 1.75 -1.69
N THR A 17 3.19 0.49 -1.83
CA THR A 17 3.16 -0.25 -3.09
C THR A 17 1.75 -0.38 -3.64
N LEU A 18 0.75 -0.66 -2.80
CA LEU A 18 -0.66 -0.71 -3.20
C LEU A 18 -1.20 0.65 -3.66
N VAL A 19 -0.83 1.74 -2.96
CA VAL A 19 -1.23 3.10 -3.35
C VAL A 19 -0.61 3.45 -4.71
N LYS A 20 0.70 3.24 -4.89
CA LYS A 20 1.36 3.48 -6.19
C LYS A 20 0.68 2.71 -7.32
N ALA A 21 0.40 1.42 -7.11
CA ALA A 21 -0.32 0.59 -8.08
C ALA A 21 -1.76 1.06 -8.35
N ALA A 22 -2.42 1.69 -7.38
CA ALA A 22 -3.74 2.26 -7.58
C ALA A 22 -3.71 3.53 -8.44
N LEU A 23 -2.66 4.35 -8.31
CA LEU A 23 -2.47 5.60 -9.03
C LEU A 23 -1.98 5.36 -10.48
N ILE A 24 -1.05 4.43 -10.69
CA ILE A 24 -0.43 4.20 -12.01
C ILE A 24 -1.19 3.13 -12.83
N ALA A 25 -1.30 3.35 -14.13
CA ALA A 25 -1.87 2.41 -15.10
C ALA A 25 -0.81 1.66 -15.95
N ASP A 26 0.46 1.67 -15.53
CA ASP A 26 1.59 1.06 -16.24
C ASP A 26 1.72 -0.43 -15.87
N GLU A 27 1.47 -1.32 -16.83
CA GLU A 27 1.48 -2.78 -16.62
C GLU A 27 2.85 -3.32 -16.21
N VAL A 28 3.95 -2.73 -16.68
CA VAL A 28 5.32 -3.17 -16.35
C VAL A 28 5.62 -2.84 -14.90
N ARG A 29 5.25 -1.63 -14.44
CA ARG A 29 5.38 -1.23 -13.03
C ARG A 29 4.47 -2.05 -12.12
N LEU A 30 3.24 -2.33 -12.55
CA LEU A 30 2.30 -3.17 -11.82
C LEU A 30 2.85 -4.60 -11.62
N ALA A 31 3.51 -5.19 -12.62
CA ALA A 31 4.14 -6.50 -12.49
C ALA A 31 5.26 -6.49 -11.44
N ALA A 32 6.12 -5.47 -11.44
CA ALA A 32 7.18 -5.30 -10.45
C ALA A 32 6.62 -5.13 -9.03
N TRP A 33 5.58 -4.30 -8.87
CA TRP A 33 4.92 -4.10 -7.58
C TRP A 33 4.16 -5.30 -7.07
N ARG A 34 3.60 -6.14 -7.96
CA ARG A 34 2.99 -7.40 -7.54
C ARG A 34 4.02 -8.33 -6.90
N GLN A 35 5.22 -8.42 -7.47
CA GLN A 35 6.33 -9.21 -6.91
C GLN A 35 6.84 -8.62 -5.58
N GLU A 36 7.01 -7.29 -5.52
CA GLU A 36 7.42 -6.60 -4.30
C GLU A 36 6.40 -6.77 -3.17
N ALA A 37 5.11 -6.61 -3.47
CA ALA A 37 4.02 -6.81 -2.51
C ALA A 37 3.98 -8.26 -1.98
N ALA A 38 4.21 -9.26 -2.84
CA ALA A 38 4.30 -10.64 -2.41
C ALA A 38 5.48 -10.88 -1.44
N ALA A 39 6.65 -10.28 -1.72
CA ALA A 39 7.81 -10.36 -0.83
C ALA A 39 7.57 -9.67 0.52
N LEU A 40 6.92 -8.49 0.51
CA LEU A 40 6.57 -7.74 1.73
C LEU A 40 5.51 -8.49 2.56
N HIS A 41 4.48 -9.03 1.91
CA HIS A 41 3.46 -9.87 2.55
C HIS A 41 4.10 -11.11 3.21
N GLY A 42 5.01 -11.79 2.52
CA GLY A 42 5.75 -12.91 3.08
C GLY A 42 6.57 -12.57 4.33
N ARG A 43 7.07 -11.33 4.44
CA ARG A 43 7.76 -10.84 5.65
C ARG A 43 6.82 -10.54 6.82
N LEU A 44 5.56 -10.22 6.53
CA LEU A 44 4.51 -10.00 7.51
C LEU A 44 3.88 -11.31 7.99
N ALA A 45 3.94 -12.37 7.19
CA ALA A 45 3.38 -13.67 7.52
C ALA A 45 3.91 -14.18 8.88
N GLY A 46 3.01 -14.50 9.80
CA GLY A 46 3.34 -14.99 11.14
C GLY A 46 3.86 -13.93 12.13
N ARG A 47 3.88 -12.64 11.75
CA ARG A 47 4.18 -11.55 12.68
C ARG A 47 2.93 -11.12 13.43
N ASP A 48 3.10 -10.73 14.70
CA ASP A 48 2.04 -10.05 15.44
C ASP A 48 1.94 -8.59 15.01
N LEU A 49 0.76 -8.21 14.52
CA LEU A 49 0.44 -6.86 14.05
C LEU A 49 -0.65 -6.19 14.90
N SER A 50 -1.13 -6.85 15.97
CA SER A 50 -2.27 -6.40 16.78
C SER A 50 -2.03 -5.04 17.46
N GLY A 51 -0.78 -4.72 17.79
CA GLY A 51 -0.38 -3.44 18.37
C GLY A 51 -0.25 -2.29 17.36
N LEU A 52 -0.38 -2.54 16.06
CA LEU A 52 -0.13 -1.54 15.02
C LEU A 52 -1.39 -0.71 14.72
N LYS A 53 -1.21 0.60 14.66
CA LYS A 53 -2.26 1.54 14.23
C LYS A 53 -2.28 1.62 12.71
N LEU A 54 -3.13 0.80 12.09
CA LEU A 54 -3.23 0.69 10.63
C LEU A 54 -3.47 2.04 9.96
N ASP A 55 -4.34 2.90 10.49
CA ASP A 55 -4.61 4.23 9.93
C ASP A 55 -3.37 5.14 9.97
N GLY A 56 -2.60 5.10 11.05
CA GLY A 56 -1.35 5.86 11.15
C GLY A 56 -0.32 5.39 10.14
N ILE A 57 -0.23 4.08 9.91
CA ILE A 57 0.67 3.49 8.92
C ILE A 57 0.21 3.83 7.49
N TRP A 58 -1.10 3.80 7.24
CA TRP A 58 -1.71 4.18 5.97
C TRP A 58 -1.38 5.62 5.58
N ILE A 59 -1.55 6.59 6.49
CA ILE A 59 -1.22 8.00 6.23
C ILE A 59 0.25 8.17 5.82
N LEU A 60 1.17 7.44 6.47
CA LEU A 60 2.59 7.49 6.11
C LEU A 60 2.87 6.82 4.76
N ALA A 61 2.15 5.74 4.44
CA ALA A 61 2.27 5.03 3.18
C ALA A 61 1.78 5.86 1.99
N VAL A 62 0.65 6.57 2.15
CA VAL A 62 0.13 7.53 1.16
C VAL A 62 1.16 8.64 0.90
N ARG A 63 1.69 9.25 1.96
CA ARG A 63 2.74 10.29 1.84
C ARG A 63 4.00 9.79 1.14
N GLU A 64 4.40 8.53 1.37
CA GLU A 64 5.53 7.93 0.68
C GLU A 64 5.23 7.66 -0.81
N ALA A 65 4.03 7.19 -1.13
CA ALA A 65 3.60 6.96 -2.50
C ALA A 65 3.49 8.26 -3.31
N GLU A 66 3.07 9.37 -2.68
CA GLU A 66 2.96 10.70 -3.28
C GLU A 66 4.30 11.47 -3.34
N ALA A 67 5.38 10.90 -2.81
CA ALA A 67 6.67 11.58 -2.73
C ALA A 67 7.17 11.99 -4.13
N PRO A 68 7.65 13.24 -4.30
CA PRO A 68 7.92 13.84 -5.61
C PRO A 68 9.00 13.13 -6.44
N ALA A 69 9.79 12.23 -5.87
CA ALA A 69 10.78 11.43 -6.57
C ALA A 69 10.16 10.38 -7.54
N LEU A 70 8.86 10.08 -7.41
CA LEU A 70 8.14 9.13 -8.26
C LEU A 70 7.32 9.80 -9.39
N ARG A 71 7.43 11.13 -9.56
CA ARG A 71 6.59 11.96 -10.45
C ARG A 71 6.93 12.07 -11.95
N PRO A 72 7.97 11.47 -12.57
CA PRO A 72 8.32 11.90 -13.93
C PRO A 72 7.30 11.46 -15.01
N ASP A 73 6.40 10.53 -14.70
CA ASP A 73 5.35 10.08 -15.61
C ASP A 73 4.09 9.91 -14.79
N GLU A 74 3.14 10.85 -14.82
CA GLU A 74 1.74 10.55 -14.54
C GLU A 74 0.82 11.73 -14.81
N THR A 75 -0.14 11.51 -15.70
CA THR A 75 -1.48 12.09 -15.65
C THR A 75 -2.04 11.93 -14.23
N GLN A 76 -1.78 12.91 -13.37
CA GLN A 76 -2.28 12.93 -12.00
C GLN A 76 -3.80 13.08 -12.01
N VAL A 77 -4.53 11.98 -11.88
CA VAL A 77 -5.88 12.06 -11.33
C VAL A 77 -5.70 12.52 -9.89
N SER A 78 -6.23 13.69 -9.52
CA SER A 78 -6.28 14.16 -8.14
C SER A 78 -7.19 13.24 -7.32
N LEU A 79 -6.62 12.11 -6.90
CA LEU A 79 -7.30 11.12 -6.09
C LEU A 79 -7.16 11.52 -4.63
N THR A 80 -8.27 11.95 -4.02
CA THR A 80 -8.36 12.25 -2.59
C THR A 80 -8.45 10.93 -1.83
N LEU A 81 -7.29 10.37 -1.48
CA LEU A 81 -7.24 9.17 -0.66
C LEU A 81 -7.82 9.44 0.73
N PRO A 82 -8.61 8.51 1.29
CA PRO A 82 -9.21 8.68 2.62
C PRO A 82 -8.13 8.71 3.71
N GLN A 83 -8.41 9.40 4.82
CA GLN A 83 -7.52 9.38 5.98
C GLN A 83 -7.51 8.03 6.72
N ALA A 84 -8.65 7.34 6.73
CA ALA A 84 -8.76 5.98 7.25
C ALA A 84 -8.34 4.97 6.18
N CYS A 85 -7.69 3.89 6.60
CA CYS A 85 -7.29 2.83 5.68
C CYS A 85 -8.53 2.13 5.10
N PRO A 86 -8.73 2.07 3.78
CA PRO A 86 -9.88 1.40 3.18
C PRO A 86 -9.77 -0.13 3.21
N LEU A 87 -8.64 -0.67 3.66
CA LEU A 87 -8.34 -2.09 3.73
C LEU A 87 -8.30 -2.54 5.20
N PRO A 88 -9.01 -3.62 5.58
CA PRO A 88 -8.82 -4.22 6.88
C PRO A 88 -7.45 -4.91 6.98
N LEU A 89 -6.92 -5.05 8.19
CA LEU A 89 -5.60 -5.65 8.43
C LEU A 89 -5.48 -7.07 7.84
N ASP A 90 -6.51 -7.90 8.00
CA ASP A 90 -6.58 -9.24 7.41
C ASP A 90 -6.52 -9.24 5.88
N ALA A 91 -7.03 -8.21 5.22
CA ALA A 91 -6.98 -8.13 3.76
C ALA A 91 -5.57 -7.80 3.24
N VAL A 92 -4.67 -7.28 4.07
CA VAL A 92 -3.29 -6.90 3.70
C VAL A 92 -2.21 -7.77 4.32
N ALA A 93 -2.49 -8.43 5.45
CA ALA A 93 -1.53 -9.26 6.16
C ALA A 93 -2.03 -10.70 6.41
N GLY A 94 -3.29 -10.99 6.09
CA GLY A 94 -3.86 -12.33 6.20
C GLY A 94 -3.39 -13.27 5.09
N PRO A 95 -3.60 -14.59 5.24
CA PRO A 95 -3.16 -15.61 4.29
C PRO A 95 -3.85 -15.51 2.92
N GLY A 96 -4.98 -14.80 2.85
CA GLY A 96 -5.74 -14.57 1.62
C GLY A 96 -5.40 -13.27 0.90
N PHE A 97 -4.22 -12.67 1.11
CA PHE A 97 -3.84 -11.41 0.47
C PHE A 97 -3.92 -11.52 -1.06
N ARG A 98 -4.65 -10.58 -1.67
CA ARG A 98 -4.79 -10.47 -3.13
C ARG A 98 -4.46 -9.05 -3.57
N PHE A 99 -3.31 -8.91 -4.23
CA PHE A 99 -2.79 -7.62 -4.67
C PHE A 99 -3.80 -6.83 -5.51
N ASP A 100 -4.34 -7.44 -6.57
CA ASP A 100 -5.25 -6.76 -7.50
C ASP A 100 -6.57 -6.34 -6.83
N GLU A 101 -7.10 -7.16 -5.92
CA GLU A 101 -8.31 -6.81 -5.17
C GLU A 101 -8.06 -5.66 -4.19
N ALA A 102 -6.89 -5.65 -3.53
CA ALA A 102 -6.50 -4.59 -2.62
C ALA A 102 -6.29 -3.26 -3.37
N VAL A 103 -5.62 -3.29 -4.52
CA VAL A 103 -5.46 -2.13 -5.42
C VAL A 103 -6.81 -1.62 -5.91
N GLY A 104 -7.71 -2.53 -6.33
CA GLY A 104 -9.06 -2.17 -6.78
C GLY A 104 -9.88 -1.48 -5.69
N ARG A 105 -9.76 -1.92 -4.42
CA ARG A 105 -10.39 -1.25 -3.28
C ARG A 105 -9.82 0.14 -3.04
N VAL A 106 -8.49 0.29 -3.05
CA VAL A 106 -7.83 1.60 -2.88
C VAL A 106 -8.28 2.57 -3.97
N ARG A 107 -8.27 2.14 -5.24
CA ARG A 107 -8.72 2.94 -6.38
C ARG A 107 -10.19 3.34 -6.21
N LYS A 108 -11.06 2.40 -5.86
CA LYS A 108 -12.49 2.68 -5.61
C LYS A 108 -12.67 3.72 -4.50
N SER A 109 -12.00 3.55 -3.37
CA SER A 109 -12.07 4.50 -2.26
C SER A 109 -11.56 5.88 -2.64
N ALA A 110 -10.53 5.96 -3.47
CA ALA A 110 -9.97 7.22 -3.95
C ALA A 110 -10.87 7.93 -4.98
N SER A 111 -11.68 7.18 -5.73
CA SER A 111 -12.68 7.73 -6.67
C SER A 111 -14.01 8.13 -6.01
N THR A 112 -14.20 7.82 -4.73
CA THR A 112 -15.46 8.12 -3.99
C THR A 112 -15.30 9.30 -3.02
N GLY A 113 -14.20 10.08 -3.16
CA GLY A 113 -13.89 11.24 -2.34
C GLY A 113 -14.70 12.48 -2.67
#